data_AF-A0A965QVA5-F1
#
_entry.id   AF-A0A965QVA5-F1
#
_cell.length_a   1.000
_cell.length_b   1.000
_cell.length_c   1.000
_cell.angle_alpha   90.00
_cell.angle_beta   90.00
_cell.angle_gamma   90.00
#
_symmetry.space_group_name_H-M   'P 1'
#
loop_
_entity.id
_entity.type
_entity.pdbx_description
1 polymer ?
#
loop_
_entity_poly.entity_id
_entity_poly.type
_entity_poly.pdbx_seq_one_letter_code
_entity_poly.pdbx_strand_id
1 'polypeptide(L)'
;ALGASFHEFDVERIVRAYEALVAGAVGRPLTWERDDVALQNIQARSRSPGVWMLANITGGLLVSTSNRSEAAVGYATMDGDTSGGIAPIAGIDKAYLRRWLVWLERQGPEGVGPIPALAAVNSQAPTAELRPQAAGQTDEADLMPYDVLDAIERSAIRDKQTPLEAWRRLCGEFPGHAPGQLAAWTERFFALWSRNQWKRERYAPSFHLDDENLDPKTWCRFPILSGGFSRELVELRAAAGR
;
A
#
# COMPACT_ATOMS: atom_id res chain seq x y z
N ALA A 1 1.81 -24.49 9.54
CA ALA A 1 3.27 -24.29 9.67
C ALA A 1 3.65 -23.71 11.03
N LEU A 2 2.99 -22.64 11.49
CA LEU A 2 3.39 -21.91 12.71
C LEU A 2 2.62 -22.29 13.99
N GLY A 3 1.70 -23.25 13.92
CA GLY A 3 0.90 -23.68 15.08
C GLY A 3 -0.14 -22.67 15.57
N ALA A 4 -0.36 -21.57 14.85
CA ALA A 4 -1.40 -20.58 15.18
C ALA A 4 -2.81 -21.14 14.95
N SER A 5 -3.75 -20.72 15.80
CA SER A 5 -5.18 -20.94 15.56
C SER A 5 -5.60 -20.28 14.25
N PHE A 6 -6.33 -21.01 13.40
CA PHE A 6 -6.77 -20.56 12.09
C PHE A 6 -8.30 -20.55 12.02
N HIS A 7 -8.86 -19.45 11.52
CA HIS A 7 -10.28 -19.26 11.28
C HIS A 7 -10.47 -18.73 9.87
N GLU A 8 -11.54 -19.16 9.21
CA GLU A 8 -11.91 -18.72 7.87
C GLU A 8 -13.31 -18.08 7.91
N PHE A 9 -13.42 -16.87 7.36
CA PHE A 9 -14.67 -16.14 7.25
C PHE A 9 -14.92 -15.78 5.79
N ASP A 10 -16.01 -16.29 5.22
CA ASP A 10 -16.50 -15.83 3.93
C ASP A 10 -17.29 -14.52 4.11
N VAL A 11 -16.79 -13.44 3.53
CA VAL A 11 -17.39 -12.10 3.60
C VAL A 11 -18.30 -11.78 2.41
N GLU A 12 -18.41 -12.64 1.42
CA GLU A 12 -19.12 -12.36 0.16
C GLU A 12 -20.57 -11.95 0.40
N ARG A 13 -21.27 -12.65 1.30
CA ARG A 13 -22.67 -12.34 1.64
C ARG A 13 -22.83 -10.94 2.23
N ILE A 14 -21.88 -10.50 3.05
CA ILE A 14 -21.90 -9.18 3.68
C ILE A 14 -21.60 -8.10 2.64
N VAL A 15 -20.63 -8.33 1.78
CA VAL A 15 -20.28 -7.43 0.67
C VAL A 15 -21.48 -7.22 -0.25
N ARG A 16 -22.10 -8.30 -0.73
CA ARG A 16 -23.28 -8.23 -1.60
C ARG A 16 -24.45 -7.50 -0.94
N ALA A 17 -24.63 -7.66 0.37
CA ALA A 17 -25.67 -6.94 1.10
C ALA A 17 -25.41 -5.42 1.11
N TYR A 18 -24.17 -4.99 1.35
CA TYR A 18 -23.81 -3.56 1.25
C TYR A 18 -23.96 -3.01 -0.16
N GLU A 19 -23.51 -3.75 -1.18
CA GLU A 19 -23.67 -3.36 -2.59
C GLU A 19 -25.15 -3.16 -2.95
N ALA A 20 -26.03 -4.09 -2.55
CA ALA A 20 -27.47 -3.98 -2.80
C ALA A 20 -28.10 -2.77 -2.10
N LEU A 21 -27.74 -2.52 -0.83
CA LEU A 21 -28.21 -1.36 -0.08
C LEU A 21 -27.80 -0.04 -0.76
N VAL A 22 -26.53 0.07 -1.15
CA VAL A 22 -26.01 1.27 -1.80
C VAL A 22 -26.63 1.44 -3.19
N ALA A 23 -26.74 0.37 -3.99
CA ALA A 23 -27.39 0.38 -5.30
C ALA A 23 -28.85 0.86 -5.20
N GLY A 24 -29.59 0.39 -4.19
CA GLY A 24 -30.95 0.84 -3.90
C GLY A 24 -31.00 2.33 -3.54
N ALA A 25 -30.07 2.80 -2.71
CA ALA A 25 -29.99 4.21 -2.30
C ALA A 25 -29.63 5.16 -3.45
N VAL A 26 -28.73 4.75 -4.36
CA VAL A 26 -28.35 5.57 -5.52
C VAL A 26 -29.27 5.39 -6.73
N GLY A 27 -30.20 4.43 -6.68
CA GLY A 27 -31.18 4.17 -7.75
C GLY A 27 -30.57 3.60 -9.04
N ARG A 28 -29.39 2.97 -8.97
CA ARG A 28 -28.72 2.32 -10.11
C ARG A 28 -27.86 1.13 -9.67
N PRO A 29 -27.61 0.14 -10.55
CA PRO A 29 -26.61 -0.87 -10.28
C PRO A 29 -25.21 -0.26 -10.13
N LEU A 30 -24.38 -0.89 -9.30
CA LEU A 30 -22.95 -0.62 -9.21
C LEU A 30 -22.21 -1.46 -10.25
N THR A 31 -21.25 -0.87 -10.95
CA THR A 31 -20.49 -1.59 -12.00
C THR A 31 -18.99 -1.34 -11.88
N TRP A 32 -18.18 -2.31 -12.29
CA TRP A 32 -16.72 -2.21 -12.21
C TRP A 32 -16.15 -1.09 -13.08
N GLU A 33 -16.83 -0.70 -14.16
CA GLU A 33 -16.37 0.38 -15.04
C GLU A 33 -16.53 1.77 -14.39
N ARG A 34 -17.51 1.94 -13.49
CA ARG A 34 -17.83 3.24 -12.88
C ARG A 34 -17.47 3.32 -11.41
N ASP A 35 -17.53 2.21 -10.70
CA ASP A 35 -17.48 2.13 -9.24
C ASP A 35 -16.29 1.28 -8.75
N ASP A 36 -15.28 1.01 -9.60
CA ASP A 36 -14.10 0.16 -9.33
C ASP A 36 -13.56 0.33 -7.90
N VAL A 37 -13.15 1.56 -7.56
CA VAL A 37 -12.56 1.87 -6.26
C VAL A 37 -13.55 1.66 -5.11
N ALA A 38 -14.84 1.92 -5.31
CA ALA A 38 -15.86 1.71 -4.28
C ALA A 38 -16.08 0.20 -4.02
N LEU A 39 -16.16 -0.60 -5.09
CA LEU A 39 -16.33 -2.06 -5.04
C LEU A 39 -15.11 -2.77 -4.43
N GLN A 40 -13.90 -2.28 -4.69
CA GLN A 40 -12.70 -2.78 -4.01
C GLN A 40 -12.71 -2.40 -2.52
N ASN A 41 -12.99 -1.13 -2.20
CA ASN A 41 -12.96 -0.66 -0.82
C ASN A 41 -14.00 -1.34 0.09
N ILE A 42 -15.20 -1.66 -0.43
CA ILE A 42 -16.21 -2.32 0.39
C ILE A 42 -15.76 -3.73 0.80
N GLN A 43 -15.08 -4.46 -0.07
CA GLN A 43 -14.51 -5.76 0.28
C GLN A 43 -13.48 -5.65 1.42
N ALA A 44 -12.57 -4.67 1.36
CA ALA A 44 -11.59 -4.45 2.42
C ALA A 44 -12.26 -4.05 3.74
N ARG A 45 -13.25 -3.15 3.71
CA ARG A 45 -13.97 -2.69 4.91
C ARG A 45 -14.84 -3.76 5.54
N SER A 46 -15.49 -4.62 4.76
CA SER A 46 -16.35 -5.69 5.29
C SER A 46 -15.58 -6.74 6.09
N ARG A 47 -14.26 -6.86 5.91
CA ARG A 47 -13.40 -7.75 6.71
C ARG A 47 -13.14 -7.20 8.13
N SER A 48 -13.12 -5.88 8.29
CA SER A 48 -12.72 -5.21 9.53
C SER A 48 -13.59 -5.55 10.76
N PRO A 49 -14.94 -5.52 10.69
CA PRO A 49 -15.77 -5.82 11.85
C PRO A 49 -15.55 -7.23 12.42
N GLY A 50 -15.36 -8.22 11.55
CA GLY A 50 -15.17 -9.62 11.97
C GLY A 50 -13.86 -9.83 12.74
N VAL A 51 -12.75 -9.31 12.22
CA VAL A 51 -11.44 -9.45 12.87
C VAL A 51 -11.34 -8.64 14.18
N TRP A 52 -12.01 -7.47 14.26
CA TRP A 52 -12.14 -6.74 15.52
C TRP A 52 -12.98 -7.49 16.54
N MET A 53 -14.09 -8.12 16.13
CA MET A 53 -14.90 -8.94 17.02
C MET A 53 -14.09 -10.11 17.59
N LEU A 54 -13.30 -10.79 16.76
CA LEU A 54 -12.42 -11.87 17.21
C LEU A 54 -11.35 -11.35 18.20
N ALA A 55 -10.71 -10.22 17.90
CA ALA A 55 -9.73 -9.61 18.80
C ALA A 55 -10.36 -9.27 20.16
N ASN A 56 -11.57 -8.70 20.18
CA ASN A 56 -12.28 -8.35 21.41
C ASN A 56 -12.64 -9.59 22.24
N ILE A 57 -13.13 -10.66 21.61
CA ILE A 57 -13.52 -11.90 22.31
C ILE A 57 -12.30 -12.61 22.90
N THR A 58 -11.18 -12.58 22.20
CA THR A 58 -9.94 -13.27 22.61
C THR A 58 -9.05 -12.41 23.51
N GLY A 59 -9.39 -11.14 23.72
CA GLY A 59 -8.51 -10.18 24.40
C GLY A 59 -7.21 -9.89 23.64
N GLY A 60 -7.22 -10.08 22.31
CA GLY A 60 -6.06 -9.93 21.45
C GLY A 60 -5.81 -8.50 20.96
N LEU A 61 -4.60 -8.25 20.48
CA LEU A 61 -4.24 -7.03 19.75
C LEU A 61 -4.37 -7.26 18.25
N LEU A 62 -5.27 -6.54 17.59
CA LEU A 62 -5.41 -6.64 16.13
C LEU A 62 -4.20 -6.01 15.43
N VAL A 63 -3.59 -6.76 14.53
CA VAL A 63 -2.42 -6.34 13.74
C VAL A 63 -2.88 -5.93 12.33
N SER A 64 -2.54 -4.72 11.91
CA SER A 64 -2.61 -4.28 10.51
C SER A 64 -1.29 -4.58 9.79
N THR A 65 -1.35 -4.92 8.51
CA THR A 65 -0.21 -5.45 7.75
C THR A 65 0.27 -4.54 6.63
N SER A 66 -0.15 -3.26 6.62
CA SER A 66 0.32 -2.31 5.60
C SER A 66 1.82 -2.04 5.75
N ASN A 67 2.52 -1.90 4.62
CA ASN A 67 3.96 -1.59 4.57
C ASN A 67 4.24 -0.12 4.18
N ARG A 68 5.52 0.29 4.21
CA ARG A 68 5.94 1.67 3.94
C ARG A 68 5.61 2.11 2.51
N SER A 69 5.88 1.27 1.51
CA SER A 69 5.59 1.56 0.10
C SER A 69 4.09 1.80 -0.13
N GLU A 70 3.22 1.02 0.51
CA GLU A 70 1.76 1.23 0.48
C GLU A 70 1.34 2.52 1.17
N ALA A 71 1.97 2.85 2.29
CA ALA A 71 1.73 4.10 3.03
C ALA A 71 2.16 5.35 2.25
N ALA A 72 3.24 5.26 1.45
CA ALA A 72 3.76 6.34 0.63
C ALA A 72 2.72 6.85 -0.38
N VAL A 73 2.05 5.92 -1.06
CA VAL A 73 1.06 6.22 -2.11
C VAL A 73 -0.39 6.08 -1.64
N GLY A 74 -0.61 5.69 -0.38
CA GLY A 74 -1.92 5.50 0.21
C GLY A 74 -2.73 4.39 -0.47
N TYR A 75 -2.08 3.28 -0.78
CA TYR A 75 -2.69 2.12 -1.44
C TYR A 75 -3.77 1.46 -0.57
N ALA A 76 -3.49 1.34 0.73
CA ALA A 76 -4.39 0.75 1.71
C ALA A 76 -5.79 1.40 1.74
N THR A 77 -6.83 0.58 1.89
CA THR A 77 -8.19 1.05 2.16
C THR A 77 -8.26 1.52 3.62
N MET A 78 -8.51 2.81 3.80
CA MET A 78 -8.75 3.35 5.14
C MET A 78 -9.98 2.70 5.77
N ASP A 79 -9.81 2.31 7.03
CA ASP A 79 -10.79 1.58 7.84
C ASP A 79 -11.12 0.17 7.27
N GLY A 80 -10.29 -0.32 6.33
CA GLY A 80 -10.28 -1.69 5.82
C GLY A 80 -9.06 -2.45 6.34
N ASP A 81 -8.07 -2.69 5.48
CA ASP A 81 -6.78 -3.33 5.80
C ASP A 81 -5.89 -2.52 6.75
N THR A 82 -6.16 -1.21 6.89
CA THR A 82 -5.57 -0.37 7.95
C THR A 82 -6.14 -0.62 9.34
N SER A 83 -7.14 -1.50 9.48
CA SER A 83 -7.73 -1.83 10.78
C SER A 83 -6.76 -2.61 11.65
N GLY A 84 -6.38 -2.02 12.79
CA GLY A 84 -5.51 -2.65 13.77
C GLY A 84 -5.13 -1.67 14.88
N GLY A 85 -4.69 -2.20 16.01
CA GLY A 85 -4.07 -1.44 17.09
C GLY A 85 -2.57 -1.22 16.91
N ILE A 86 -1.93 -1.98 16.01
CA ILE A 86 -0.51 -1.88 15.70
C ILE A 86 -0.24 -2.26 14.23
N ALA A 87 0.73 -1.61 13.60
CA ALA A 87 1.20 -1.90 12.24
C ALA A 87 2.72 -2.17 12.24
N PRO A 88 3.15 -3.40 12.58
CA PRO A 88 4.56 -3.71 12.89
C PRO A 88 5.50 -3.55 11.70
N ILE A 89 4.99 -3.63 10.48
CA ILE A 89 5.78 -3.57 9.23
C ILE A 89 5.56 -2.28 8.43
N ALA A 90 4.83 -1.30 8.96
CA ALA A 90 4.58 -0.04 8.24
C ALA A 90 5.84 0.84 8.08
N GLY A 91 6.91 0.55 8.83
CA GLY A 91 8.22 1.18 8.67
C GLY A 91 9.16 0.49 7.66
N ILE A 92 8.71 -0.58 6.99
CA ILE A 92 9.54 -1.39 6.09
C ILE A 92 9.00 -1.27 4.65
N ASP A 93 9.86 -1.04 3.66
CA ASP A 93 9.46 -1.04 2.25
C ASP A 93 9.18 -2.45 1.69
N LYS A 94 8.42 -2.52 0.59
CA LYS A 94 8.01 -3.77 -0.04
C LYS A 94 9.21 -4.54 -0.56
N ALA A 95 10.20 -3.88 -1.13
CA ALA A 95 11.37 -4.54 -1.69
C ALA A 95 12.17 -5.28 -0.61
N TYR A 96 12.36 -4.67 0.56
CA TYR A 96 12.99 -5.28 1.72
C TYR A 96 12.15 -6.41 2.28
N LEU A 97 10.83 -6.22 2.46
CA LEU A 97 9.93 -7.28 2.95
C LEU A 97 10.04 -8.55 2.11
N ARG A 98 10.11 -8.43 0.78
CA ARG A 98 10.28 -9.59 -0.12
C ARG A 98 11.59 -10.32 0.14
N ARG A 99 12.72 -9.60 0.28
CA ARG A 99 14.01 -10.20 0.62
C ARG A 99 13.98 -10.85 2.00
N TRP A 100 13.31 -10.21 2.95
CA TRP A 100 13.18 -10.71 4.31
C TRP A 100 12.36 -12.00 4.37
N LEU A 101 11.27 -12.13 3.61
CA LEU A 101 10.49 -13.37 3.52
C LEU A 101 11.29 -14.54 2.91
N VAL A 102 12.16 -14.28 1.93
CA VAL A 102 13.08 -15.31 1.39
C VAL A 102 14.14 -15.71 2.44
N TRP A 103 14.63 -14.75 3.23
CA TRP A 103 15.53 -15.06 4.33
C TRP A 103 14.83 -15.86 5.44
N LEU A 104 13.59 -15.52 5.79
CA LEU A 104 12.77 -16.27 6.74
C LEU A 104 12.49 -17.70 6.27
N GLU A 105 12.29 -17.90 4.96
CA GLU A 105 12.11 -19.24 4.38
C GLU A 105 13.32 -20.15 4.61
N ARG A 106 14.54 -19.60 4.47
CA ARG A 106 15.78 -20.39 4.38
C ARG A 106 16.61 -20.42 5.65
N GLN A 107 16.55 -19.38 6.47
CA GLN A 107 17.41 -19.21 7.64
C GLN A 107 16.58 -18.90 8.89
N GLY A 108 15.79 -17.81 8.82
CA GLY A 108 15.01 -17.31 9.95
C GLY A 108 15.86 -16.80 11.13
N PRO A 109 15.22 -16.15 12.12
CA PRO A 109 15.93 -15.61 13.27
C PRO A 109 16.32 -16.72 14.25
N GLU A 110 17.36 -16.43 15.04
CA GLU A 110 17.80 -17.31 16.12
C GLU A 110 16.63 -17.62 17.07
N GLY A 111 16.51 -18.89 17.47
CA GLY A 111 15.43 -19.39 18.32
C GLY A 111 14.11 -19.71 17.59
N VAL A 112 13.88 -19.17 16.39
CA VAL A 112 12.71 -19.51 15.55
C VAL A 112 13.10 -20.48 14.43
N GLY A 113 14.27 -20.26 13.82
CA GLY A 113 14.74 -21.03 12.67
C GLY A 113 13.96 -20.73 11.39
N PRO A 114 14.23 -21.47 10.31
CA PRO A 114 13.63 -21.23 9.00
C PRO A 114 12.13 -21.60 8.97
N ILE A 115 11.38 -20.96 8.08
CA ILE A 115 9.95 -21.20 7.85
C ILE A 115 9.74 -21.63 6.38
N PRO A 116 10.02 -22.90 6.01
CA PRO A 116 9.97 -23.35 4.60
C PRO A 116 8.61 -23.19 3.93
N ALA A 117 7.52 -23.14 4.71
CA ALA A 117 6.18 -22.91 4.19
C ALA A 117 6.02 -21.55 3.48
N LEU A 118 6.92 -20.60 3.72
CA LEU A 118 6.96 -19.32 3.00
C LEU A 118 7.31 -19.48 1.52
N ALA A 119 7.87 -20.61 1.08
CA ALA A 119 8.10 -20.88 -0.34
C ALA A 119 6.82 -20.73 -1.18
N ALA A 120 5.67 -21.15 -0.63
CA ALA A 120 4.38 -20.98 -1.30
C ALA A 120 4.01 -19.51 -1.47
N VAL A 121 4.25 -18.68 -0.46
CA VAL A 121 4.00 -17.22 -0.51
C VAL A 121 4.99 -16.52 -1.45
N ASN A 122 6.29 -16.87 -1.37
CA ASN A 122 7.34 -16.26 -2.18
C ASN A 122 7.20 -16.57 -3.68
N SER A 123 6.51 -17.66 -4.02
CA SER A 123 6.19 -18.02 -5.41
C SER A 123 5.00 -17.25 -6.01
N GLN A 124 4.23 -16.52 -5.20
CA GLN A 124 3.07 -15.76 -5.65
C GLN A 124 3.47 -14.38 -6.19
N ALA A 125 2.70 -13.90 -7.16
CA ALA A 125 2.77 -12.51 -7.60
C ALA A 125 2.04 -11.59 -6.60
N PRO A 126 2.54 -10.38 -6.29
CA PRO A 126 1.81 -9.43 -5.45
C PRO A 126 0.51 -8.96 -6.13
N THR A 127 -0.62 -9.19 -5.48
CA THR A 127 -1.94 -8.73 -5.91
C THR A 127 -2.88 -8.58 -4.72
N ALA A 128 -3.75 -7.56 -4.74
CA ALA A 128 -4.82 -7.37 -3.76
C ALA A 128 -6.05 -8.28 -3.96
N GLU A 129 -6.17 -8.97 -5.11
CA GLU A 129 -7.31 -9.84 -5.50
C GLU A 129 -8.70 -9.26 -5.19
N LEU A 130 -8.88 -7.93 -5.30
CA LEU A 130 -10.17 -7.28 -5.03
C LEU A 130 -11.03 -7.17 -6.29
N ARG A 131 -10.42 -7.16 -7.47
CA ARG A 131 -11.15 -7.24 -8.75
C ARG A 131 -11.49 -8.71 -9.09
N PRO A 132 -12.50 -8.96 -9.95
CA PRO A 132 -12.73 -10.29 -10.49
C PRO A 132 -11.44 -10.85 -11.13
N GLN A 133 -11.17 -12.15 -10.96
CA GLN A 133 -9.91 -12.76 -11.39
C GLN A 133 -9.61 -12.53 -12.89
N ALA A 134 -10.64 -12.45 -13.73
CA ALA A 134 -10.51 -12.14 -15.16
C ALA A 134 -9.94 -10.74 -15.47
N ALA A 135 -9.92 -9.82 -14.49
CA ALA A 135 -9.38 -8.47 -14.64
C ALA A 135 -7.86 -8.39 -14.43
N GLY A 136 -7.20 -9.47 -13.98
CA GLY A 136 -5.74 -9.55 -13.89
C GLY A 136 -5.08 -8.46 -13.03
N GLN A 137 -5.64 -8.17 -11.85
CA GLN A 137 -5.12 -7.12 -10.96
C GLN A 137 -3.71 -7.45 -10.47
N THR A 138 -2.81 -6.47 -10.56
CA THR A 138 -1.50 -6.47 -9.88
C THR A 138 -1.26 -5.12 -9.23
N ASP A 139 -0.62 -5.11 -8.06
CA ASP A 139 -0.38 -3.88 -7.30
C ASP A 139 0.51 -2.91 -8.10
N GLU A 140 1.50 -3.44 -8.82
CA GLU A 140 2.42 -2.65 -9.64
C GLU A 140 1.75 -2.00 -10.86
N ALA A 141 0.67 -2.60 -11.39
CA ALA A 141 -0.12 -1.99 -12.45
C ALA A 141 -0.95 -0.80 -11.94
N ASP A 142 -1.52 -0.92 -10.73
CA ASP A 142 -2.27 0.17 -10.08
C ASP A 142 -1.32 1.31 -9.62
N LEU A 143 -0.09 0.98 -9.25
CA LEU A 143 0.92 1.90 -8.73
C LEU A 143 2.02 2.17 -9.76
N MET A 144 3.14 1.48 -9.62
CA MET A 144 4.36 1.44 -10.43
C MET A 144 5.20 0.27 -9.89
N PRO A 145 6.25 -0.19 -10.59
CA PRO A 145 7.18 -1.17 -10.04
C PRO A 145 7.69 -0.75 -8.67
N TYR A 146 7.75 -1.68 -7.71
CA TYR A 146 8.07 -1.32 -6.32
C TYR A 146 9.49 -0.75 -6.15
N ASP A 147 10.45 -1.24 -6.93
CA ASP A 147 11.81 -0.70 -6.95
C ASP A 147 11.86 0.76 -7.40
N VAL A 148 11.06 1.12 -8.40
CA VAL A 148 10.87 2.51 -8.85
C VAL A 148 10.14 3.33 -7.79
N LEU A 149 9.08 2.80 -7.18
CA LEU A 149 8.33 3.49 -6.11
C LEU A 149 9.25 3.84 -4.95
N ASP A 150 9.98 2.85 -4.43
CA ASP A 150 10.88 3.03 -3.29
C ASP A 150 12.05 3.97 -3.63
N ALA A 151 12.50 4.00 -4.89
CA ALA A 151 13.50 4.97 -5.36
C ALA A 151 12.96 6.40 -5.42
N ILE A 152 11.73 6.59 -5.90
CA ILE A 152 11.06 7.91 -5.85
C ILE A 152 10.85 8.33 -4.41
N GLU A 153 10.39 7.44 -3.52
CA GLU A 153 10.18 7.71 -2.10
C GLU A 153 11.47 8.22 -1.44
N ARG A 154 12.58 7.49 -1.57
CA ARG A 154 13.87 7.90 -1.01
C ARG A 154 14.32 9.26 -1.56
N SER A 155 14.20 9.47 -2.86
CA SER A 155 14.59 10.72 -3.50
C SER A 155 13.73 11.90 -3.03
N ALA A 156 12.40 11.73 -3.02
CA ALA A 156 11.46 12.79 -2.70
C ALA A 156 11.38 13.10 -1.20
N ILE A 157 11.37 12.06 -0.37
CA ILE A 157 11.02 12.16 1.05
C ILE A 157 12.28 12.26 1.91
N ARG A 158 13.24 11.36 1.72
CA ARG A 158 14.51 11.38 2.46
C ARG A 158 15.50 12.39 1.94
N ASP A 159 15.73 12.40 0.64
CA ASP A 159 16.69 13.30 0.01
C ASP A 159 16.07 14.69 -0.28
N LYS A 160 14.76 14.86 -0.03
CA LYS A 160 13.99 16.12 -0.15
C LYS A 160 14.05 16.74 -1.55
N GLN A 161 14.21 15.89 -2.56
CA GLN A 161 14.31 16.32 -3.95
C GLN A 161 12.93 16.68 -4.51
N THR A 162 12.90 17.69 -5.38
CA THR A 162 11.72 18.07 -6.15
C THR A 162 11.33 16.97 -7.14
N PRO A 163 10.08 16.96 -7.65
CA PRO A 163 9.67 16.04 -8.73
C PRO A 163 10.62 16.00 -9.93
N LEU A 164 11.14 17.16 -10.35
CA LEU A 164 12.07 17.24 -11.47
C LEU A 164 13.42 16.58 -11.16
N GLU A 165 13.96 16.80 -9.96
CA GLU A 165 15.22 16.20 -9.52
C GLU A 165 15.08 14.68 -9.33
N ALA A 166 13.97 14.23 -8.71
CA ALA A 166 13.67 12.82 -8.53
C ALA A 166 13.58 12.08 -9.87
N TRP A 167 12.87 12.67 -10.85
CA TRP A 167 12.80 12.10 -12.19
C TRP A 167 14.17 12.03 -12.89
N ARG A 168 14.98 13.08 -12.82
CA ARG A 168 16.33 13.09 -13.40
C ARG A 168 17.20 11.99 -12.80
N ARG A 169 17.10 11.79 -11.49
CA ARG A 169 17.80 10.71 -10.78
C ARG A 169 17.35 9.34 -11.25
N LEU A 170 16.04 9.10 -11.33
CA LEU A 170 15.47 7.85 -11.84
C LEU A 170 15.91 7.52 -13.26
N CYS A 171 16.01 8.52 -14.14
CA CYS A 171 16.50 8.31 -15.51
C CYS A 171 17.93 7.74 -15.54
N GLY A 172 18.75 8.06 -14.52
CA GLY A 172 20.08 7.46 -14.36
C GLY A 172 20.06 6.09 -13.69
N GLU A 173 19.21 5.89 -12.69
CA GLU A 173 19.14 4.64 -11.92
C GLU A 173 18.41 3.50 -12.67
N PHE A 174 17.45 3.85 -13.54
CA PHE A 174 16.60 2.90 -14.26
C PHE A 174 16.67 3.11 -15.79
N PRO A 175 17.84 2.94 -16.43
CA PRO A 175 18.02 3.17 -17.86
C PRO A 175 17.20 2.21 -18.76
N GLY A 176 16.68 1.12 -18.19
CA GLY A 176 15.79 0.19 -18.88
C GLY A 176 14.35 0.69 -19.07
N HIS A 177 13.97 1.80 -18.42
CA HIS A 177 12.66 2.41 -18.57
C HIS A 177 12.73 3.68 -19.41
N ALA A 178 11.71 3.90 -20.25
CA ALA A 178 11.62 5.12 -21.04
C ALA A 178 11.50 6.36 -20.13
N PRO A 179 12.24 7.46 -20.39
CA PRO A 179 12.18 8.67 -19.56
C PRO A 179 10.77 9.22 -19.36
N GLY A 180 9.91 9.15 -20.37
CA GLY A 180 8.50 9.56 -20.28
C GLY A 180 7.68 8.70 -19.30
N GLN A 181 7.98 7.40 -19.20
CA GLN A 181 7.32 6.50 -18.25
C GLN A 181 7.78 6.79 -16.81
N LEU A 182 9.08 7.02 -16.62
CA LEU A 182 9.63 7.44 -15.32
C LEU A 182 9.04 8.77 -14.87
N ALA A 183 8.82 9.72 -15.79
CA ALA A 183 8.14 10.98 -15.50
C ALA A 183 6.68 10.76 -15.06
N ALA A 184 5.96 9.85 -15.74
CA ALA A 184 4.58 9.52 -15.39
C ALA A 184 4.47 8.86 -14.00
N TRP A 185 5.39 7.96 -13.65
CA TRP A 185 5.44 7.36 -12.31
C TRP A 185 5.85 8.37 -11.24
N THR A 186 6.81 9.24 -11.52
CA THR A 186 7.21 10.32 -10.60
C THR A 186 6.02 11.25 -10.31
N GLU A 187 5.33 11.71 -11.36
CA GLU A 187 4.13 12.54 -11.23
C GLU A 187 3.04 11.83 -10.40
N ARG A 188 2.79 10.55 -10.71
CA ARG A 188 1.83 9.73 -9.98
C ARG A 188 2.18 9.63 -8.50
N PHE A 189 3.45 9.37 -8.16
CA PHE A 189 3.91 9.29 -6.77
C PHE A 189 3.61 10.58 -6.01
N PHE A 190 4.04 11.75 -6.49
CA PHE A 190 3.83 13.02 -5.77
C PHE A 190 2.35 13.37 -5.62
N ALA A 191 1.54 13.10 -6.65
CA ALA A 191 0.10 13.27 -6.57
C ALA A 191 -0.54 12.36 -5.50
N LEU A 192 -0.21 11.06 -5.51
CA LEU A 192 -0.70 10.11 -4.52
C LEU A 192 -0.19 10.41 -3.11
N TRP A 193 1.07 10.78 -2.98
CA TRP A 193 1.69 11.18 -1.72
C TRP A 193 0.90 12.32 -1.06
N SER A 194 0.70 13.42 -1.78
CA SER A 194 0.00 14.59 -1.25
C SER A 194 -1.47 14.30 -0.92
N ARG A 195 -2.17 13.57 -1.81
CA ARG A 195 -3.59 13.26 -1.67
C ARG A 195 -3.87 12.35 -0.47
N ASN A 196 -2.92 11.51 -0.11
CA ASN A 196 -3.10 10.49 0.91
C ASN A 196 -2.37 10.81 2.24
N GLN A 197 -1.85 12.02 2.44
CA GLN A 197 -1.25 12.38 3.74
C GLN A 197 -2.21 12.15 4.91
N TRP A 198 -3.50 12.47 4.74
CA TRP A 198 -4.52 12.24 5.76
C TRP A 198 -4.63 10.76 6.18
N LYS A 199 -4.30 9.82 5.28
CA LYS A 199 -4.27 8.39 5.60
C LYS A 199 -3.15 8.12 6.60
N ARG A 200 -1.92 8.57 6.33
CA ARG A 200 -0.75 8.39 7.19
C ARG A 200 -0.94 8.95 8.61
N GLU A 201 -1.66 10.07 8.73
CA GLU A 201 -2.03 10.62 10.05
C GLU A 201 -2.84 9.65 10.91
N ARG A 202 -3.61 8.75 10.28
CA ARG A 202 -4.50 7.78 10.90
C ARG A 202 -3.94 6.37 11.01
N TYR A 203 -2.72 6.11 10.53
CA TYR A 203 -2.11 4.79 10.66
C TYR A 203 -1.93 4.41 12.13
N ALA A 204 -2.08 3.12 12.41
CA ALA A 204 -1.78 2.56 13.72
C ALA A 204 -0.29 2.77 14.08
N PRO A 205 0.05 2.83 15.38
CA PRO A 205 1.44 2.87 15.81
C PRO A 205 2.28 1.77 15.14
N SER A 206 3.49 2.15 14.72
CA SER A 206 4.40 1.26 13.99
C SER A 206 5.82 1.34 14.55
N PHE A 207 6.64 0.34 14.25
CA PHE A 207 8.05 0.36 14.62
C PHE A 207 8.85 1.19 13.61
N HIS A 208 9.71 2.06 14.13
CA HIS A 208 10.75 2.69 13.33
C HIS A 208 11.94 1.75 13.22
N LEU A 209 12.32 1.37 11.99
CA LEU A 209 13.34 0.36 11.73
C LEU A 209 14.47 0.83 10.81
N ASP A 210 14.17 1.73 9.88
CA ASP A 210 15.12 2.25 8.90
C ASP A 210 15.65 3.63 9.30
N ASP A 211 16.53 4.23 8.49
CA ASP A 211 16.94 5.64 8.65
C ASP A 211 15.81 6.64 8.30
N GLU A 212 14.71 6.15 7.73
CA GLU A 212 13.52 6.88 7.31
C GLU A 212 12.22 6.18 7.73
N ASN A 213 11.16 6.96 7.98
CA ASN A 213 9.79 6.45 8.09
C ASN A 213 8.79 7.50 7.60
N LEU A 214 7.54 7.09 7.41
CA LEU A 214 6.48 7.96 6.88
C LEU A 214 5.45 8.39 7.93
N ASP A 215 5.70 8.12 9.21
CA ASP A 215 4.77 8.48 10.29
C ASP A 215 4.92 9.98 10.64
N PRO A 216 3.85 10.78 10.48
CA PRO A 216 3.87 12.21 10.81
C PRO A 216 4.03 12.51 12.30
N LYS A 217 3.84 11.53 13.17
CA LYS A 217 4.06 11.64 14.62
C LYS A 217 5.53 11.43 14.99
N THR A 218 6.37 11.01 14.05
CA THR A 218 7.80 10.78 14.30
C THR A 218 8.68 11.50 13.27
N TRP A 219 8.96 10.90 12.12
CA TRP A 219 10.02 11.33 11.20
C TRP A 219 9.50 12.23 10.08
N CYS A 220 8.30 11.99 9.53
CA CYS A 220 7.80 12.64 8.31
C CYS A 220 6.60 13.57 8.54
N ARG A 221 6.83 14.75 9.14
CA ARG A 221 5.77 15.77 9.24
C ARG A 221 5.50 16.40 7.87
N PHE A 222 4.31 16.18 7.34
CA PHE A 222 3.86 16.73 6.05
C PHE A 222 2.42 17.25 6.16
N PRO A 223 2.05 18.38 5.54
CA PRO A 223 0.70 18.95 5.68
C PRO A 223 -0.37 18.10 4.99
N ILE A 224 -1.48 17.85 5.70
CA ILE A 224 -2.66 17.17 5.13
C ILE A 224 -3.23 17.93 3.94
N LEU A 225 -3.37 19.25 4.09
CA LEU A 225 -3.82 20.16 3.04
C LEU A 225 -2.61 20.82 2.42
N SER A 226 -2.39 20.59 1.12
CA SER A 226 -1.22 21.11 0.41
C SER A 226 -1.59 21.51 -1.02
N GLY A 227 -0.68 22.22 -1.69
CA GLY A 227 -0.81 22.57 -3.11
C GLY A 227 -0.58 21.40 -4.08
N GLY A 228 -0.39 20.18 -3.56
CA GLY A 228 -0.25 18.96 -4.36
C GLY A 228 0.93 18.96 -5.34
N PHE A 229 1.99 19.71 -5.03
CA PHE A 229 3.15 19.91 -5.92
C PHE A 229 2.78 20.43 -7.32
N SER A 230 1.66 21.14 -7.45
CA SER A 230 1.11 21.53 -8.74
C SER A 230 2.08 22.34 -9.62
N ARG A 231 2.91 23.21 -9.04
CA ARG A 231 3.92 23.99 -9.76
C ARG A 231 5.10 23.12 -10.20
N GLU A 232 5.63 22.34 -9.28
CA GLU A 232 6.78 21.47 -9.49
C GLU A 232 6.47 20.36 -10.50
N LEU A 233 5.23 19.87 -10.52
CA LEU A 233 4.77 18.91 -11.51
C LEU A 233 4.62 19.51 -12.91
N VAL A 234 4.33 20.81 -13.04
CA VAL A 234 4.36 21.50 -14.34
C VAL A 234 5.79 21.57 -14.88
N GLU A 235 6.77 21.88 -14.01
CA GLU A 235 8.18 21.88 -14.39
C GLU A 235 8.67 20.50 -14.84
N LEU A 236 8.27 19.44 -14.13
CA LEU A 236 8.54 18.06 -14.52
C LEU A 236 7.97 17.74 -15.91
N ARG A 237 6.69 18.05 -16.16
CA ARG A 237 6.04 17.77 -17.46
C ARG A 237 6.74 18.50 -18.60
N ALA A 238 7.06 19.78 -18.41
CA ALA A 238 7.80 20.58 -19.40
C ALA A 238 9.18 19.96 -19.70
N ALA A 239 9.93 19.56 -18.68
CA ALA A 239 11.25 18.94 -18.86
C ALA A 239 11.19 17.53 -19.49
N ALA A 240 10.12 16.78 -19.23
CA ALA A 240 9.88 15.45 -19.79
C ALA A 240 9.25 15.48 -21.21
N GLY A 241 8.93 16.66 -21.74
CA GLY A 241 8.26 16.81 -23.04
C GLY A 241 6.83 16.28 -23.06
N ARG A 242 6.10 16.41 -21.95
CA ARG A 242 4.73 15.94 -21.73
C ARG A 242 3.73 17.07 -21.53
#